data_AF-A0A8C6H1W1-F1
#
_entry.id   AF-A0A8C6H1W1-F1
#
_cell.length_a   1.000
_cell.length_b   1.000
_cell.length_c   1.000
_cell.angle_alpha   90.00
_cell.angle_beta   90.00
_cell.angle_gamma   90.00
#
_symmetry.space_group_name_H-M   'P 1'
#
loop_
_entity.id
_entity.type
_entity.pdbx_description
1 polymer ?
#
loop_
_entity_poly.entity_id
_entity_poly.type
_entity_poly.pdbx_seq_one_letter_code
_entity_poly.pdbx_strand_id
1 'polypeptide(L)'
;MQSPPPDPLGDCLRNWEDLQQDFQGIQETHRLYRLKLEELTKLQANCTNSITRQKKRLQELALVLKKCRPSLPSESMEAAQELENQMKERQGLFFDMEAYLPKKNGLYLSLVLGNVNVTLLSKQAKFAYKDEYEKFKLYLTIILIVISFTCRFLLNSRVTDAAFNFLLVWYYCTLTIRESILINNGSRIKGWWVFHHYVSTFLSGVMLTWPDGLMYQKFRNQFLSFSMYQSFVQFLQYYYQSGCLYRLRALGERHTMDLTVEGFQSWMWRGLTFLLPFLFFGHVSHTGCPHPPVGCPPLARPPLSTTLTEQTLCPLQFWQLFNALTLFNLARDPECKEWQVSQGSGRDGCAGGPI
;
A
#
# COMPACT_ATOMS: atom_id res chain seq x y z
N MET A 1 27.45 -33.40 -60.22
CA MET A 1 27.78 -32.05 -59.73
C MET A 1 28.15 -32.18 -58.26
N GLN A 2 29.44 -32.05 -57.92
CA GLN A 2 29.91 -32.01 -56.53
C GLN A 2 29.79 -30.58 -56.02
N SER A 3 29.20 -30.41 -54.84
CA SER A 3 29.08 -29.13 -54.14
C SER A 3 30.47 -28.53 -53.90
N PRO A 4 30.64 -27.19 -54.00
CA PRO A 4 31.91 -26.55 -53.69
C PRO A 4 32.31 -26.84 -52.24
N PRO A 5 33.62 -26.93 -51.94
CA PRO A 5 34.09 -27.15 -50.59
C PRO A 5 33.70 -25.97 -49.69
N PRO A 6 33.42 -26.20 -48.40
CA PRO A 6 33.14 -25.11 -47.46
C PRO A 6 34.31 -24.13 -47.43
N ASP A 7 34.03 -22.82 -47.45
CA ASP A 7 34.99 -21.71 -47.34
C ASP A 7 34.76 -20.95 -46.03
N PRO A 8 35.32 -21.43 -44.91
CA PRO A 8 35.03 -20.89 -43.58
C PRO A 8 35.51 -19.45 -43.40
N LEU A 9 36.55 -19.04 -44.14
CA LEU A 9 37.10 -17.69 -44.06
C LEU A 9 36.22 -16.70 -44.84
N GLY A 10 35.77 -17.07 -46.04
CA GLY A 10 34.82 -16.27 -46.81
C GLY A 10 33.48 -16.11 -46.08
N ASP A 11 33.00 -17.15 -45.42
CA ASP A 11 31.83 -17.08 -44.54
C ASP A 11 32.06 -16.14 -43.35
N CYS A 12 33.24 -16.20 -42.73
CA CYS A 12 33.61 -15.33 -41.60
C CYS A 12 33.66 -13.85 -42.01
N LEU A 13 34.23 -13.52 -43.17
CA LEU A 13 34.31 -12.16 -43.68
C LEU A 13 32.94 -11.58 -44.04
N ARG A 14 32.06 -12.38 -44.66
CA ARG A 14 30.67 -11.97 -44.93
C ARG A 14 29.92 -11.67 -43.62
N ASN A 15 30.01 -12.58 -42.64
CA ASN A 15 29.38 -12.38 -41.34
C ASN A 15 29.92 -11.14 -40.62
N TRP A 16 31.20 -10.81 -40.79
CA TRP A 16 31.80 -9.58 -40.24
C TRP A 16 31.27 -8.31 -40.92
N GLU A 17 31.11 -8.32 -42.24
CA GLU A 17 30.51 -7.20 -42.98
C GLU A 17 29.04 -6.97 -42.59
N ASP A 18 28.26 -8.03 -42.46
CA ASP A 18 26.87 -7.97 -41.98
C ASP A 18 26.82 -7.37 -40.56
N LEU A 19 27.68 -7.86 -39.66
CA LEU A 19 27.79 -7.34 -38.30
C LEU A 19 28.20 -5.86 -38.27
N GLN A 20 29.08 -5.44 -39.19
CA GLN A 20 29.53 -4.07 -39.30
C GLN A 20 28.40 -3.14 -39.77
N GLN A 21 27.55 -3.60 -40.71
CA GLN A 21 26.37 -2.86 -41.14
C GLN A 21 25.34 -2.73 -40.00
N ASP A 22 25.07 -3.81 -39.29
CA ASP A 22 24.18 -3.79 -38.11
C ASP A 22 24.69 -2.82 -37.03
N PHE A 23 26.00 -2.82 -36.77
CA PHE A 23 26.62 -1.91 -35.82
C PHE A 23 26.44 -0.44 -36.20
N GLN A 24 26.58 -0.10 -37.48
CA GLN A 24 26.30 1.26 -37.96
C GLN A 24 24.82 1.65 -37.75
N GLY A 25 23.89 0.72 -37.98
CA GLY A 25 22.46 0.91 -37.70
C GLY A 25 22.17 1.18 -36.21
N ILE A 26 22.85 0.46 -35.31
CA ILE A 26 22.75 0.68 -33.85
C ILE A 26 23.26 2.07 -33.48
N GLN A 27 24.40 2.50 -34.05
CA GLN A 27 24.97 3.81 -33.76
C GLN A 27 24.02 4.96 -34.14
N GLU A 28 23.40 4.91 -35.32
CA GLU A 28 22.46 5.95 -35.73
C GLU A 28 21.18 5.93 -34.90
N THR A 29 20.66 4.74 -34.58
CA THR A 29 19.50 4.59 -33.68
C THR A 29 19.77 5.20 -32.30
N HIS A 30 20.95 4.95 -31.73
CA HIS A 30 21.35 5.53 -30.45
C HIS A 30 21.51 7.05 -30.52
N ARG A 31 22.06 7.57 -31.63
CA ARG A 31 22.17 9.03 -31.86
C ARG A 31 20.78 9.68 -31.87
N LEU A 32 19.84 9.10 -32.60
CA LEU A 32 18.46 9.60 -32.67
C LEU A 32 17.77 9.52 -31.30
N TYR A 33 17.94 8.42 -30.57
CA TYR A 33 17.43 8.26 -29.21
C TYR A 33 17.90 9.39 -28.28
N ARG A 34 19.20 9.69 -28.27
CA ARG A 34 19.76 10.77 -27.44
C ARG A 34 19.16 12.13 -27.76
N LEU A 35 19.04 12.46 -29.05
CA LEU A 35 18.41 13.72 -29.48
C LEU A 35 16.96 13.82 -29.00
N LYS A 36 16.18 12.74 -29.16
CA LYS A 36 14.79 12.70 -28.70
C LYS A 36 14.66 12.81 -27.17
N LEU A 37 15.60 12.25 -26.42
CA LEU A 37 15.63 12.36 -24.96
C LEU A 37 15.89 13.81 -24.49
N GLU A 38 16.81 14.51 -25.15
CA GLU A 38 17.10 15.93 -24.86
C GLU A 38 15.90 16.82 -25.19
N GLU A 39 15.26 16.61 -26.36
CA GLU A 39 14.02 17.30 -26.75
C GLU A 39 12.90 17.08 -25.73
N LEU A 40 12.68 15.83 -25.31
CA LEU A 40 11.67 15.46 -24.32
C LEU A 40 11.92 16.18 -22.98
N THR A 41 13.17 16.17 -22.51
CA THR A 41 13.56 16.81 -21.24
C THR A 41 13.30 18.32 -21.28
N LYS A 42 13.62 18.98 -22.40
CA LYS A 42 13.36 20.40 -22.60
C LYS A 42 11.85 20.70 -22.59
N LEU A 43 11.05 19.88 -23.26
CA LEU A 43 9.59 20.01 -23.27
C LEU A 43 8.99 19.83 -21.87
N GLN A 44 9.46 18.84 -21.11
CA GLN A 44 9.02 18.59 -19.74
C GLN A 44 9.28 19.80 -18.84
N ALA A 45 10.49 20.38 -18.89
CA ALA A 45 10.84 21.56 -18.11
C ALA A 45 9.97 22.77 -18.49
N ASN A 46 9.79 23.03 -19.78
CA ASN A 46 8.98 24.14 -20.28
C ASN A 46 7.51 24.02 -19.86
N CYS A 47 6.94 22.82 -19.97
CA CYS A 47 5.56 22.55 -19.58
C CYS A 47 5.37 22.71 -18.07
N THR A 48 6.25 22.11 -17.28
CA THR A 48 6.22 22.21 -15.80
C THR A 48 6.30 23.66 -15.32
N ASN A 49 7.22 24.44 -15.90
CA ASN A 49 7.38 25.85 -15.55
C ASN A 49 6.15 26.68 -15.94
N SER A 50 5.57 26.40 -17.11
CA SER A 50 4.39 27.11 -17.61
C SER A 50 3.14 26.82 -16.77
N ILE A 51 2.93 25.55 -16.42
CA ILE A 51 1.84 25.13 -15.53
C ILE A 51 2.01 25.76 -14.14
N THR A 52 3.22 25.71 -13.57
CA THR A 52 3.51 26.31 -12.25
C THR A 52 3.20 27.80 -12.23
N ARG A 53 3.62 28.53 -13.27
CA ARG A 53 3.34 29.96 -13.43
C ARG A 53 1.84 30.26 -13.56
N GLN A 54 1.13 29.49 -14.38
CA GLN A 54 -0.32 29.61 -14.56
C GLN A 54 -1.08 29.31 -13.26
N LYS A 55 -0.75 28.22 -12.55
CA LYS A 55 -1.38 27.86 -11.27
C LYS A 55 -1.20 28.96 -10.22
N LYS A 56 0.00 29.57 -10.13
CA LYS A 56 0.24 30.70 -9.24
C LYS A 56 -0.67 31.90 -9.56
N ARG A 57 -0.74 32.31 -10.83
CA ARG A 57 -1.64 33.40 -11.25
C ARG A 57 -3.12 33.09 -11.01
N LEU A 58 -3.51 31.83 -11.21
CA LEU A 58 -4.88 31.39 -10.96
C LEU A 58 -5.23 31.46 -9.47
N GLN A 59 -4.29 31.12 -8.58
CA GLN A 59 -4.46 31.28 -7.14
C GLN A 59 -4.58 32.75 -6.73
N GLU A 60 -3.75 33.62 -7.31
CA GLU A 60 -3.84 35.08 -7.09
C GLU A 60 -5.19 35.64 -7.53
N LEU A 61 -5.66 35.26 -8.74
CA LEU A 61 -6.99 35.64 -9.23
C LEU A 61 -8.11 35.11 -8.34
N ALA A 62 -7.98 33.89 -7.80
CA ALA A 62 -9.00 33.29 -6.95
C ALA A 62 -9.12 34.05 -5.62
N LEU A 63 -7.99 34.50 -5.08
CA LEU A 63 -7.95 35.34 -3.88
C LEU A 63 -8.60 36.71 -4.12
N VAL A 64 -8.32 37.33 -5.28
CA VAL A 64 -8.95 38.61 -5.65
C VAL A 64 -10.45 38.44 -5.83
N LEU A 65 -10.89 37.43 -6.58
CA LEU A 65 -12.30 37.15 -6.81
C LEU A 65 -13.05 36.90 -5.48
N LYS A 66 -12.45 36.13 -4.56
CA LYS A 66 -13.01 35.88 -3.23
C LYS A 66 -13.16 37.16 -2.41
N LYS A 67 -12.24 38.12 -2.54
CA LYS A 67 -12.32 39.43 -1.86
C LYS A 67 -13.36 40.35 -2.47
N CYS A 68 -13.51 40.36 -3.79
CA CYS A 68 -14.47 41.22 -4.49
C CYS A 68 -15.91 40.69 -4.40
N ARG A 69 -16.10 39.38 -4.21
CA ARG A 69 -17.42 38.72 -4.20
C ARG A 69 -18.49 39.36 -3.30
N PRO A 70 -18.20 39.78 -2.05
CA PRO A 70 -19.22 40.35 -1.17
C PRO A 70 -19.71 41.73 -1.61
N SER A 71 -18.91 42.44 -2.42
CA SER A 71 -19.18 43.79 -2.90
C SER A 71 -19.77 43.84 -4.32
N LEU A 72 -20.02 42.69 -4.95
CA LEU A 72 -20.48 42.63 -6.34
C LEU A 72 -22.01 42.84 -6.43
N PRO A 73 -22.48 43.68 -7.37
CA PRO A 73 -23.89 43.73 -7.79
C PRO A 73 -24.43 42.38 -8.27
N SER A 74 -25.75 42.17 -8.13
CA SER A 74 -26.43 40.92 -8.49
C SER A 74 -26.19 40.48 -9.95
N GLU A 75 -26.08 41.40 -10.91
CA GLU A 75 -25.79 41.08 -12.33
C GLU A 75 -24.35 40.55 -12.52
N SER A 76 -23.39 41.08 -11.77
CA SER A 76 -21.98 40.68 -11.85
C SER A 76 -21.66 39.40 -11.05
N MET A 77 -22.62 38.91 -10.26
CA MET A 77 -22.49 37.64 -9.52
C MET A 77 -22.50 36.42 -10.46
N GLU A 78 -23.28 36.45 -11.55
CA GLU A 78 -23.26 35.38 -12.55
C GLU A 78 -21.90 35.30 -13.26
N ALA A 79 -21.34 36.44 -13.67
CA ALA A 79 -20.01 36.51 -14.27
C ALA A 79 -18.91 36.01 -13.32
N ALA A 80 -19.02 36.32 -12.01
CA ALA A 80 -18.10 35.83 -11.00
C ALA A 80 -18.19 34.31 -10.81
N GLN A 81 -19.39 33.74 -10.86
CA GLN A 81 -19.62 32.31 -10.76
C GLN A 81 -19.08 31.57 -11.99
N GLU A 82 -19.29 32.12 -13.19
CA GLU A 82 -18.75 31.57 -14.43
C GLU A 82 -17.22 31.58 -14.43
N LEU A 83 -16.61 32.69 -14.01
CA LEU A 83 -15.15 32.75 -13.84
C LEU A 83 -14.65 31.68 -12.87
N GLU A 84 -15.33 31.46 -11.73
CA GLU A 84 -14.95 30.41 -10.78
C GLU A 84 -15.03 29.01 -11.39
N ASN A 85 -16.03 28.74 -12.22
CA ASN A 85 -16.19 27.46 -12.93
C ASN A 85 -15.04 27.25 -13.93
N GLN A 86 -14.71 28.26 -14.73
CA GLN A 86 -13.58 28.20 -15.67
C GLN A 86 -12.24 27.99 -14.94
N MET A 87 -12.07 28.60 -13.76
CA MET A 87 -10.89 28.41 -12.93
C MET A 87 -10.80 26.96 -12.42
N LYS A 88 -11.91 26.36 -11.98
CA LYS A 88 -11.98 24.95 -11.55
C LYS A 88 -11.70 23.98 -12.70
N GLU A 89 -12.31 24.21 -13.86
CA GLU A 89 -12.08 23.42 -15.07
C GLU A 89 -10.59 23.44 -15.47
N ARG A 90 -10.00 24.64 -15.50
CA ARG A 90 -8.57 24.79 -15.81
C ARG A 90 -7.66 24.10 -14.79
N GLN A 91 -8.03 24.07 -13.51
CA GLN A 91 -7.31 23.27 -12.51
C GLN A 91 -7.39 21.77 -12.80
N GLY A 92 -8.54 21.27 -13.23
CA GLY A 92 -8.71 19.88 -13.68
C GLY A 92 -7.81 19.55 -14.86
N LEU A 93 -7.78 20.41 -15.88
CA LEU A 93 -6.90 20.25 -17.05
C LEU A 93 -5.42 20.23 -16.66
N PHE A 94 -4.99 21.10 -15.74
CA PHE A 94 -3.61 21.06 -15.25
C PHE A 94 -3.28 19.77 -14.51
N PHE A 95 -4.22 19.22 -13.73
CA PHE A 95 -4.03 17.94 -13.05
C PHE A 95 -3.78 16.80 -14.06
N ASP A 96 -4.54 16.77 -15.16
CA ASP A 96 -4.38 15.77 -16.22
C ASP A 96 -3.04 15.93 -16.96
N MET A 97 -2.63 17.17 -17.25
CA MET A 97 -1.32 17.45 -17.85
C MET A 97 -0.17 17.03 -16.92
N GLU A 98 -0.25 17.35 -15.63
CA GLU A 98 0.75 16.98 -14.61
C GLU A 98 0.87 15.47 -14.40
N ALA A 99 -0.12 14.67 -14.82
CA ALA A 99 -0.06 13.21 -14.73
C ALA A 99 1.02 12.57 -15.64
N TYR A 100 1.52 13.32 -16.64
CA TYR A 100 2.56 12.90 -17.59
C TYR A 100 3.85 13.69 -17.45
N LEU A 101 3.96 14.53 -16.41
CA LEU A 101 5.16 15.33 -16.13
C LEU A 101 5.89 14.81 -14.89
N PRO A 102 7.22 14.98 -14.82
CA PRO A 102 7.99 14.66 -13.63
C PRO A 102 7.43 15.36 -12.38
N LYS A 103 7.02 14.56 -11.39
CA LYS A 103 6.48 15.06 -10.11
C LYS A 103 7.57 15.15 -9.05
N LYS A 104 7.36 16.05 -8.08
CA LYS A 104 8.19 16.12 -6.87
C LYS A 104 7.80 14.99 -5.92
N ASN A 105 8.81 14.36 -5.33
CA ASN A 105 8.59 13.32 -4.32
C ASN A 105 7.95 13.91 -3.06
N GLY A 106 7.07 13.16 -2.42
CA GLY A 106 6.61 13.47 -1.06
C GLY A 106 7.73 13.34 -0.04
N LEU A 107 7.55 13.89 1.17
CA LEU A 107 8.58 13.96 2.21
C LEU A 107 9.26 12.61 2.48
N TYR A 108 8.48 11.54 2.72
CA TYR A 108 9.01 10.20 2.97
C TYR A 108 9.87 9.68 1.82
N LEU A 109 9.35 9.74 0.60
CA LEU A 109 10.05 9.25 -0.58
C LEU A 109 11.31 10.07 -0.87
N SER A 110 11.27 11.39 -0.62
CA SER A 110 12.45 12.26 -0.72
C SER A 110 13.50 11.95 0.34
N LEU A 111 13.09 11.53 1.54
CA LEU A 111 14.01 11.11 2.59
C LEU A 111 14.70 9.79 2.24
N VAL A 112 13.96 8.83 1.68
CA VAL A 112 14.47 7.49 1.38
C VAL A 112 15.28 7.44 0.08
N LEU A 113 14.81 8.11 -0.99
CA LEU A 113 15.41 8.03 -2.33
C LEU A 113 16.15 9.30 -2.75
N GLY A 114 16.11 10.37 -1.95
CA GLY A 114 16.66 11.66 -2.32
C GLY A 114 15.90 12.32 -3.46
N ASN A 115 16.62 13.10 -4.27
CA ASN A 115 16.05 13.92 -5.34
C ASN A 115 15.86 13.15 -6.67
N VAL A 116 15.77 11.82 -6.63
CA VAL A 116 15.57 10.98 -7.82
C VAL A 116 14.10 11.00 -8.22
N ASN A 117 13.81 11.29 -9.49
CA ASN A 117 12.44 11.31 -9.99
C ASN A 117 11.93 9.89 -10.29
N VAL A 118 10.91 9.44 -9.56
CA VAL A 118 10.28 8.12 -9.76
C VAL A 118 9.02 8.15 -10.63
N THR A 119 8.80 9.24 -11.37
CA THR A 119 7.61 9.39 -12.20
C THR A 119 7.70 8.47 -13.42
N LEU A 120 6.70 7.60 -13.53
CA LEU A 120 6.49 6.72 -14.65
C LEU A 120 5.66 7.48 -15.69
N LEU A 121 6.31 7.91 -16.77
CA LEU A 121 5.69 8.80 -17.76
C LEU A 121 4.67 8.09 -18.65
N SER A 122 4.87 6.80 -18.95
CA SER A 122 3.97 6.01 -19.79
C SER A 122 2.92 5.26 -18.95
N LYS A 123 1.71 5.12 -19.52
CA LYS A 123 0.66 4.30 -18.91
C LYS A 123 1.13 2.85 -18.74
N GLN A 124 1.85 2.33 -19.73
CA GLN A 124 2.42 0.98 -19.71
C GLN A 124 3.37 0.79 -18.53
N ALA A 125 4.29 1.74 -18.28
CA ALA A 125 5.21 1.65 -17.14
C ALA A 125 4.47 1.70 -15.80
N LYS A 126 3.44 2.55 -15.66
CA LYS A 126 2.58 2.60 -14.47
C LYS A 126 1.91 1.24 -14.21
N PHE A 127 1.38 0.60 -15.25
CA PHE A 127 0.76 -0.71 -15.12
C PHE A 127 1.74 -1.82 -14.82
N ALA A 128 2.89 -1.85 -15.49
CA ALA A 128 3.94 -2.82 -15.24
C ALA A 128 4.43 -2.74 -13.79
N TYR A 129 4.69 -1.53 -13.28
CA TYR A 129 5.11 -1.35 -11.89
C TYR A 129 4.05 -1.81 -10.89
N LYS A 130 2.78 -1.50 -11.17
CA LYS A 130 1.64 -1.96 -10.37
C LYS A 130 1.55 -3.50 -10.35
N ASP A 131 1.70 -4.14 -11.50
CA ASP A 131 1.65 -5.60 -11.62
C ASP A 131 2.79 -6.25 -10.82
N GLU A 132 4.01 -5.69 -10.92
CA GLU A 132 5.16 -6.14 -10.13
C GLU A 132 5.00 -5.90 -8.61
N TYR A 133 4.26 -4.86 -8.20
CA TYR A 133 3.89 -4.65 -6.80
C TYR A 133 2.88 -5.70 -6.31
N GLU A 134 1.84 -5.99 -7.08
CA GLU A 134 0.83 -7.01 -6.75
C GLU A 134 1.44 -8.42 -6.70
N LYS A 135 2.30 -8.78 -7.67
CA LYS A 135 3.09 -10.02 -7.65
C LYS A 135 3.99 -10.11 -6.44
N PHE A 136 4.69 -9.03 -6.10
CA PHE A 136 5.53 -8.98 -4.91
C PHE A 136 4.75 -9.28 -3.64
N LYS A 137 3.57 -8.64 -3.44
CA LYS A 137 2.70 -8.95 -2.31
C LYS A 137 2.34 -10.42 -2.26
N LEU A 138 1.91 -10.98 -3.39
CA LEU A 138 1.50 -12.38 -3.48
C LEU A 138 2.65 -13.35 -3.13
N TYR A 139 3.81 -13.19 -3.79
CA TYR A 139 4.97 -14.05 -3.55
C TYR A 139 5.44 -13.99 -2.10
N LEU A 140 5.52 -12.78 -1.52
CA LEU A 140 5.94 -12.64 -0.14
C LEU A 140 4.90 -13.20 0.83
N THR A 141 3.61 -13.02 0.55
CA THR A 141 2.54 -13.63 1.36
C THR A 141 2.67 -15.15 1.39
N ILE A 142 2.93 -15.80 0.26
CA ILE A 142 3.12 -17.26 0.19
C ILE A 142 4.36 -17.69 0.99
N ILE A 143 5.48 -16.97 0.84
CA ILE A 143 6.71 -17.24 1.59
C ILE A 143 6.46 -17.10 3.11
N LEU A 144 5.73 -16.06 3.53
CA LEU A 144 5.41 -15.82 4.95
C LEU A 144 4.54 -16.94 5.52
N ILE A 145 3.57 -17.48 4.77
CA ILE A 145 2.78 -18.65 5.20
C ILE A 145 3.70 -19.86 5.43
N VAL A 146 4.57 -20.17 4.47
CA VAL A 146 5.46 -21.34 4.55
C VAL A 146 6.43 -21.20 5.73
N ILE A 147 7.11 -20.06 5.86
CA ILE A 147 8.08 -19.85 6.93
C ILE A 147 7.40 -19.83 8.30
N SER A 148 6.25 -19.15 8.45
CA SER A 148 5.53 -19.13 9.74
C SER A 148 5.03 -20.51 10.15
N PHE A 149 4.55 -21.32 9.20
CA PHE A 149 4.21 -22.73 9.43
C PHE A 149 5.43 -23.54 9.89
N THR A 150 6.55 -23.43 9.18
CA THR A 150 7.81 -24.11 9.53
C THR A 150 8.30 -23.69 10.93
N CYS A 151 8.31 -22.39 11.26
CA CYS A 151 8.70 -21.89 12.58
C CYS A 151 7.75 -22.36 13.68
N ARG A 152 6.46 -22.55 13.38
CA ARG A 152 5.48 -22.96 14.39
C ARG A 152 5.53 -24.46 14.70
N PHE A 153 5.67 -25.30 13.67
CA PHE A 153 5.46 -26.74 13.79
C PHE A 153 6.73 -27.59 13.62
N LEU A 154 7.74 -27.09 12.88
CA LEU A 154 8.92 -27.90 12.51
C LEU A 154 10.19 -27.43 13.22
N LEU A 155 10.38 -26.12 13.37
CA LEU A 155 11.61 -25.53 13.90
C LEU A 155 11.28 -24.63 15.10
N ASN A 156 11.72 -25.03 16.30
CA ASN A 156 11.62 -24.20 17.50
C ASN A 156 12.98 -23.57 17.81
N SER A 157 13.39 -22.56 17.03
CA SER A 157 14.68 -21.88 17.19
C SER A 157 14.51 -20.36 17.08
N ARG A 158 15.09 -19.65 18.05
CA ARG A 158 15.11 -18.18 18.10
C ARG A 158 15.74 -17.55 16.85
N VAL A 159 16.69 -18.25 16.22
CA VAL A 159 17.35 -17.79 14.98
C VAL A 159 16.38 -17.79 13.81
N THR A 160 15.57 -18.85 13.68
CA THR A 160 14.55 -18.95 12.63
C THR A 160 13.46 -17.89 12.85
N ASP A 161 13.08 -17.65 14.09
CA ASP A 161 12.12 -16.59 14.43
C ASP A 161 12.68 -15.19 14.14
N ALA A 162 13.98 -14.95 14.41
CA ALA A 162 14.65 -13.71 14.02
C ALA A 162 14.64 -13.53 12.50
N ALA A 163 14.98 -14.57 11.73
CA ALA A 163 14.97 -14.51 10.27
C ALA A 163 13.55 -14.18 9.74
N PHE A 164 12.52 -14.80 10.32
CA PHE A 164 11.12 -14.50 9.99
C PHE A 164 10.73 -13.04 10.32
N ASN A 165 11.07 -12.54 11.51
CA ASN A 165 10.76 -11.17 11.89
C ASN A 165 11.55 -10.14 11.07
N PHE A 166 12.80 -10.43 10.73
CA PHE A 166 13.58 -9.62 9.80
C PHE A 166 12.93 -9.54 8.43
N LEU A 167 12.42 -10.68 7.92
CA LEU A 167 11.66 -10.72 6.67
C LEU A 167 10.40 -9.87 6.74
N LEU A 168 9.66 -9.87 7.86
CA LEU A 168 8.49 -9.01 8.07
C LEU A 168 8.86 -7.52 8.06
N VAL A 169 9.91 -7.13 8.79
CA VAL A 169 10.43 -5.75 8.79
C VAL A 169 10.78 -5.33 7.36
N TRP A 170 11.55 -6.15 6.66
CA TRP A 170 11.95 -5.90 5.27
C TRP A 170 10.74 -5.79 4.34
N TYR A 171 9.74 -6.68 4.49
CA TYR A 171 8.52 -6.69 3.69
C TYR A 171 7.74 -5.39 3.85
N TYR A 172 7.40 -4.99 5.08
CA TYR A 172 6.63 -3.77 5.31
C TYR A 172 7.40 -2.50 4.95
N CYS A 173 8.71 -2.45 5.19
CA CYS A 173 9.56 -1.36 4.69
C CYS A 173 9.48 -1.26 3.15
N THR A 174 9.61 -2.38 2.45
CA THR A 174 9.55 -2.40 0.99
C THR A 174 8.16 -2.00 0.47
N LEU A 175 7.09 -2.44 1.15
CA LEU A 175 5.71 -2.01 0.83
C LEU A 175 5.57 -0.50 0.90
N THR A 176 5.99 0.14 1.99
CA THR A 176 5.84 1.59 2.15
C THR A 176 6.55 2.38 1.03
N ILE A 177 7.71 1.91 0.58
CA ILE A 177 8.45 2.53 -0.54
C ILE A 177 7.67 2.34 -1.85
N ARG A 178 7.28 1.10 -2.16
CA ARG A 178 6.55 0.79 -3.40
C ARG A 178 5.20 1.50 -3.48
N GLU A 179 4.48 1.58 -2.38
CA GLU A 179 3.21 2.29 -2.28
C GLU A 179 3.39 3.81 -2.42
N SER A 180 4.45 4.37 -1.85
CA SER A 180 4.78 5.79 -2.04
C SER A 180 5.06 6.11 -3.51
N ILE A 181 5.75 5.22 -4.23
CA ILE A 181 5.96 5.34 -5.68
C ILE A 181 4.63 5.24 -6.43
N LEU A 182 3.74 4.31 -6.06
CA LEU A 182 2.41 4.16 -6.66
C LEU A 182 1.53 5.39 -6.42
N ILE A 183 1.53 5.95 -5.21
CA ILE A 183 0.79 7.17 -4.86
C ILE A 183 1.30 8.35 -5.72
N ASN A 184 2.62 8.53 -5.83
CA ASN A 184 3.20 9.57 -6.68
C ASN A 184 2.76 9.43 -8.15
N ASN A 185 2.56 8.20 -8.60
CA ASN A 185 2.15 7.85 -9.96
C ASN A 185 0.62 7.74 -10.18
N GLY A 186 -0.19 8.13 -9.20
CA GLY A 186 -1.65 8.27 -9.34
C GLY A 186 -2.50 7.14 -8.74
N SER A 187 -1.90 6.23 -7.97
CA SER A 187 -2.68 5.27 -7.17
C SER A 187 -3.35 5.96 -5.97
N ARG A 188 -4.59 5.58 -5.67
CA ARG A 188 -5.40 6.16 -4.59
C ARG A 188 -5.37 5.29 -3.33
N ILE A 189 -4.17 5.07 -2.81
CA ILE A 189 -3.99 4.33 -1.55
C ILE A 189 -4.37 5.24 -0.38
N LYS A 190 -5.26 4.77 0.50
CA LYS A 190 -5.67 5.56 1.68
C LYS A 190 -4.51 5.64 2.68
N GLY A 191 -4.26 6.83 3.23
CA GLY A 191 -3.15 7.06 4.17
C GLY A 191 -3.17 6.18 5.43
N TRP A 192 -4.36 5.72 5.86
CA TRP A 192 -4.50 4.75 6.96
C TRP A 192 -3.76 3.42 6.70
N TRP A 193 -3.78 2.92 5.46
CA TRP A 193 -3.07 1.67 5.11
C TRP A 193 -1.56 1.85 5.21
N VAL A 194 -1.06 2.97 4.67
CA VAL A 194 0.36 3.32 4.77
C VAL A 194 0.79 3.47 6.24
N PHE A 195 -0.04 4.11 7.06
CA PHE A 195 0.19 4.21 8.51
C PHE A 195 0.27 2.83 9.19
N HIS A 196 -0.66 1.93 8.86
CA HIS A 196 -0.68 0.57 9.39
C HIS A 196 0.60 -0.22 9.01
N HIS A 197 1.14 -0.02 7.80
CA HIS A 197 2.43 -0.62 7.42
C HIS A 197 3.59 -0.13 8.27
N TYR A 198 3.67 1.18 8.59
CA TYR A 198 4.71 1.70 9.48
C TYR A 198 4.62 1.11 10.89
N VAL A 199 3.41 0.99 11.43
CA VAL A 199 3.19 0.35 12.73
C VAL A 199 3.62 -1.12 12.67
N SER A 200 3.29 -1.82 11.59
CA SER A 200 3.65 -3.24 11.40
C SER A 200 5.16 -3.45 11.28
N THR A 201 5.89 -2.55 10.59
CA THR A 201 7.35 -2.52 10.58
C THR A 201 7.92 -2.35 11.99
N PHE A 202 7.42 -1.37 12.75
CA PHE A 202 7.89 -1.10 14.10
C PHE A 202 7.66 -2.30 15.03
N LEU A 203 6.45 -2.87 15.03
CA LEU A 203 6.12 -4.02 15.87
C LEU A 203 6.94 -5.26 15.49
N SER A 204 7.18 -5.49 14.21
CA SER A 204 8.04 -6.59 13.74
C SER A 204 9.50 -6.35 14.13
N GLY A 205 9.94 -5.08 14.19
CA GLY A 205 11.25 -4.68 14.72
C GLY A 205 11.39 -4.96 16.22
N VAL A 206 10.34 -4.67 17.01
CA VAL A 206 10.29 -5.02 18.44
C VAL A 206 10.37 -6.54 18.62
N MET A 207 9.61 -7.32 17.83
CA MET A 207 9.67 -8.78 17.87
C MET A 207 11.04 -9.34 17.46
N LEU A 208 11.72 -8.68 16.52
CA LEU A 208 13.07 -9.06 16.09
C LEU A 208 14.10 -8.86 17.21
N THR A 209 14.02 -7.77 17.96
CA THR A 209 14.97 -7.44 19.04
C THR A 209 14.57 -8.00 20.40
N TRP A 210 13.37 -8.57 20.54
CA TRP A 210 12.90 -9.15 21.80
C TRP A 210 13.82 -10.31 22.22
N PRO A 211 14.46 -10.26 23.41
CA PRO A 211 15.32 -11.33 23.90
C PRO A 211 14.56 -12.64 24.09
N ASP A 212 15.28 -13.76 24.05
CA ASP A 212 14.68 -15.08 24.30
C ASP A 212 14.41 -15.26 25.81
N GLY A 213 13.20 -14.88 26.22
CA GLY A 213 12.74 -14.91 27.60
C GLY A 213 11.36 -15.57 27.75
N LEU A 214 10.91 -15.74 29.00
CA LEU A 214 9.62 -16.39 29.30
C LEU A 214 8.44 -15.69 28.61
N MET A 215 8.44 -14.35 28.59
CA MET A 215 7.38 -13.57 27.95
C MET A 215 7.37 -13.73 26.44
N TYR A 216 8.55 -13.73 25.82
CA TYR A 216 8.71 -14.02 24.40
C TYR A 216 8.13 -15.41 24.07
N GLN A 217 8.49 -16.45 24.82
CA GLN A 217 8.01 -17.81 24.58
C GLN A 217 6.50 -17.95 24.78
N LYS A 218 5.91 -17.25 25.77
CA LYS A 218 4.45 -17.17 25.96
C LYS A 218 3.75 -16.53 24.75
N PHE A 219 4.31 -15.49 24.15
CA PHE A 219 3.71 -14.79 23.02
C PHE A 219 4.01 -15.41 21.64
N ARG A 220 5.17 -16.06 21.49
CA ARG A 220 5.71 -16.58 20.23
C ARG A 220 4.70 -17.35 19.40
N ASN A 221 4.06 -18.36 19.98
CA ASN A 221 3.13 -19.23 19.25
C ASN A 221 1.86 -18.49 18.82
N GLN A 222 1.41 -17.53 19.62
CA GLN A 222 0.27 -16.66 19.27
C GLN A 222 0.65 -15.75 18.09
N PHE A 223 1.85 -15.16 18.12
CA PHE A 223 2.36 -14.32 17.03
C PHE A 223 2.53 -15.09 15.72
N LEU A 224 3.17 -16.27 15.75
CA LEU A 224 3.34 -17.10 14.55
C LEU A 224 2.00 -17.55 13.96
N SER A 225 1.05 -17.96 14.80
CA SER A 225 -0.30 -18.31 14.36
C SER A 225 -1.03 -17.10 13.75
N PHE A 226 -0.87 -15.91 14.34
CA PHE A 226 -1.40 -14.68 13.77
C PHE A 226 -0.80 -14.38 12.41
N SER A 227 0.53 -14.40 12.27
CA SER A 227 1.19 -14.06 11.01
C SER A 227 0.83 -15.05 9.89
N MET A 228 0.69 -16.33 10.23
CA MET A 228 0.21 -17.35 9.29
C MET A 228 -1.24 -17.09 8.87
N TYR A 229 -2.14 -16.83 9.83
CA TYR A 229 -3.54 -16.52 9.55
C TYR A 229 -3.69 -15.23 8.72
N GLN A 230 -2.99 -14.17 9.10
CA GLN A 230 -2.93 -12.90 8.39
C GLN A 230 -2.53 -13.12 6.92
N SER A 231 -1.44 -13.83 6.69
CA SER A 231 -0.93 -14.08 5.34
C SER A 231 -1.91 -14.94 4.52
N PHE A 232 -2.54 -15.93 5.15
CA PHE A 232 -3.58 -16.73 4.49
C PHE A 232 -4.80 -15.89 4.07
N VAL A 233 -5.30 -15.03 4.97
CA VAL A 233 -6.40 -14.10 4.64
C VAL A 233 -5.99 -13.16 3.51
N GLN A 234 -4.77 -12.64 3.53
CA GLN A 234 -4.25 -11.75 2.50
C GLN A 234 -4.15 -12.43 1.13
N PHE A 235 -3.76 -13.70 1.09
CA PHE A 235 -3.79 -14.51 -0.13
C PHE A 235 -5.21 -14.65 -0.71
N LEU A 236 -6.20 -14.98 0.13
CA LEU A 236 -7.59 -15.09 -0.30
C LEU A 236 -8.16 -13.74 -0.77
N GLN A 237 -7.87 -12.67 -0.02
CA GLN A 237 -8.26 -11.30 -0.38
C GLN A 237 -7.68 -10.90 -1.72
N TYR A 238 -6.40 -11.17 -1.97
CA TYR A 238 -5.75 -10.89 -3.24
C TYR A 238 -6.49 -11.54 -4.41
N TYR A 239 -6.80 -12.83 -4.33
CA TYR A 239 -7.48 -13.55 -5.40
C TYR A 239 -8.88 -12.98 -5.67
N TYR A 240 -9.67 -12.80 -4.61
CA TYR A 240 -11.02 -12.26 -4.71
C TYR A 240 -11.05 -10.82 -5.25
N GLN A 241 -10.21 -9.94 -4.71
CA GLN A 241 -10.18 -8.54 -5.08
C GLN A 241 -9.61 -8.33 -6.49
N SER A 242 -8.59 -9.11 -6.90
CA SER A 242 -8.02 -9.04 -8.25
C SER A 242 -9.07 -9.35 -9.31
N GLY A 243 -9.88 -10.40 -9.12
CA GLY A 243 -10.97 -10.73 -10.04
C GLY A 243 -12.06 -9.67 -10.11
N CYS A 244 -12.46 -9.11 -8.96
CA CYS A 244 -13.45 -8.04 -8.94
C CYS A 244 -12.94 -6.74 -9.55
N LEU A 245 -11.70 -6.35 -9.27
CA LEU A 245 -11.08 -5.16 -9.86
C LEU A 245 -10.91 -5.30 -11.38
N TYR A 246 -10.59 -6.50 -11.87
CA TYR A 246 -10.57 -6.76 -13.31
C TYR A 246 -11.94 -6.48 -13.95
N ARG A 247 -13.02 -7.05 -13.37
CA ARG A 247 -14.39 -6.82 -13.83
C ARG A 247 -14.78 -5.34 -13.81
N LEU A 248 -14.55 -4.64 -12.69
CA LEU A 248 -14.93 -3.23 -12.53
C LEU A 248 -14.14 -2.31 -13.49
N ARG A 249 -12.89 -2.64 -13.81
CA ARG A 249 -12.11 -1.90 -14.82
C ARG A 249 -12.66 -2.14 -16.24
N ALA A 250 -13.04 -3.38 -16.58
CA ALA A 250 -13.65 -3.69 -17.87
C ALA A 250 -14.99 -2.96 -18.07
N LEU A 251 -15.73 -2.72 -16.98
CA LEU A 251 -16.98 -1.95 -16.97
C LEU A 251 -16.76 -0.42 -16.92
N GLY A 252 -15.53 0.06 -16.79
CA GLY A 252 -15.22 1.49 -16.64
C GLY A 252 -15.60 2.10 -15.28
N GLU A 253 -16.09 1.31 -14.32
CA GLU A 253 -16.54 1.78 -13.00
C GLU A 253 -15.39 2.09 -12.03
N ARG A 254 -14.16 1.65 -12.33
CA ARG A 254 -13.00 1.80 -11.45
C ARG A 254 -11.77 2.33 -12.17
N HIS A 255 -11.00 3.12 -11.44
CA HIS A 255 -9.74 3.65 -11.94
C HIS A 255 -8.72 2.53 -12.13
N THR A 256 -7.99 2.61 -13.24
CA THR A 256 -7.09 1.53 -13.66
C THR A 256 -5.89 1.34 -12.71
N MET A 257 -5.54 2.35 -11.90
CA MET A 257 -4.50 2.28 -10.86
C MET A 257 -4.96 1.77 -9.49
N ASP A 258 -6.23 1.37 -9.33
CA ASP A 258 -6.74 0.83 -8.05
C ASP A 258 -6.15 -0.56 -7.74
N LEU A 259 -5.66 -0.75 -6.51
CA LEU A 259 -4.91 -1.91 -6.03
C LEU A 259 -5.76 -2.82 -5.12
N THR A 260 -5.29 -4.04 -4.87
CA THR A 260 -5.83 -4.86 -3.78
C THR A 260 -5.40 -4.28 -2.43
N VAL A 261 -6.27 -4.34 -1.43
CA VAL A 261 -6.08 -3.80 -0.08
C VAL A 261 -6.14 -4.92 0.97
N GLU A 262 -5.45 -4.75 2.08
CA GLU A 262 -5.40 -5.73 3.20
C GLU A 262 -6.70 -5.81 4.04
N GLY A 263 -7.78 -5.19 3.56
CA GLY A 263 -9.08 -5.17 4.24
C GLY A 263 -10.27 -5.26 3.30
N PHE A 264 -11.45 -5.02 3.84
CA PHE A 264 -12.70 -5.06 3.08
C PHE A 264 -13.09 -3.64 2.61
N GLN A 265 -13.48 -3.50 1.34
CA GLN A 265 -13.96 -2.23 0.78
C GLN A 265 -15.47 -2.28 0.54
N SER A 266 -16.12 -1.12 0.57
CA SER A 266 -17.58 -1.00 0.40
C SER A 266 -18.12 -1.63 -0.89
N TRP A 267 -17.34 -1.61 -1.97
CA TRP A 267 -17.71 -2.23 -3.25
C TRP A 267 -17.65 -3.77 -3.26
N MET A 268 -16.95 -4.39 -2.29
CA MET A 268 -16.85 -5.85 -2.15
C MET A 268 -18.15 -6.46 -1.61
N TRP A 269 -19.01 -5.66 -0.97
CA TRP A 269 -20.35 -6.10 -0.52
C TRP A 269 -21.24 -6.51 -1.69
N ARG A 270 -21.17 -5.83 -2.84
CA ARG A 270 -22.05 -6.11 -3.99
C ARG A 270 -21.95 -7.56 -4.50
N GLY A 271 -20.81 -8.22 -4.35
CA GLY A 271 -20.62 -9.63 -4.73
C GLY A 271 -20.85 -10.62 -3.59
N LEU A 272 -20.60 -10.22 -2.34
CA LEU A 272 -20.71 -11.10 -1.16
C LEU A 272 -22.15 -11.19 -0.62
N THR A 273 -22.98 -10.15 -0.81
CA THR A 273 -24.39 -10.15 -0.39
C THR A 273 -25.20 -11.29 -0.99
N PHE A 274 -24.89 -11.72 -2.22
CA PHE A 274 -25.56 -12.87 -2.83
C PHE A 274 -25.15 -14.20 -2.20
N LEU A 275 -23.89 -14.33 -1.74
CA LEU A 275 -23.37 -15.56 -1.13
C LEU A 275 -23.70 -15.67 0.37
N LEU A 276 -23.89 -14.55 1.06
CA LEU A 276 -24.16 -14.50 2.50
C LEU A 276 -25.36 -15.38 2.94
N PRO A 277 -26.50 -15.40 2.23
CA PRO A 277 -27.60 -16.33 2.53
C PRO A 277 -27.15 -17.79 2.45
N PHE A 278 -26.46 -18.19 1.37
CA PHE A 278 -26.02 -19.57 1.19
C PHE A 278 -24.95 -20.01 2.20
N LEU A 279 -24.04 -19.11 2.58
CA LEU A 279 -23.05 -19.36 3.63
C LEU A 279 -23.70 -19.44 5.02
N PHE A 280 -24.67 -18.57 5.32
CA PHE A 280 -25.43 -18.60 6.56
C PHE A 280 -26.28 -19.88 6.68
N PHE A 281 -27.07 -20.21 5.66
CA PHE A 281 -27.86 -21.44 5.62
C PHE A 281 -27.00 -22.69 5.55
N GLY A 282 -25.85 -22.65 4.89
CA GLY A 282 -24.86 -23.74 4.90
C GLY A 282 -24.27 -23.97 6.29
N HIS A 283 -23.99 -22.91 7.05
CA HIS A 283 -23.49 -23.01 8.43
C HIS A 283 -24.58 -23.54 9.38
N VAL A 284 -25.81 -23.03 9.26
CA VAL A 284 -26.99 -23.50 10.03
C VAL A 284 -27.36 -24.95 9.71
N SER A 285 -27.11 -25.42 8.47
CA SER A 285 -27.34 -26.81 8.08
C SER A 285 -26.22 -27.77 8.51
N HIS A 286 -25.01 -27.26 8.76
CA HIS A 286 -23.86 -28.06 9.20
C HIS A 286 -23.73 -28.15 10.73
N THR A 287 -24.34 -27.22 11.46
CA THR A 287 -24.55 -27.29 12.91
C THR A 287 -26.04 -27.52 13.18
N GLY A 288 -26.48 -28.78 13.15
CA GLY A 288 -27.87 -29.14 13.38
C GLY A 288 -28.45 -28.51 14.65
N CYS A 289 -29.71 -28.07 14.55
CA CYS A 289 -30.60 -27.68 15.64
C CYS A 289 -30.45 -28.58 16.89
N PRO A 290 -30.62 -28.02 18.11
CA PRO A 290 -32.00 -27.84 18.61
C PRO A 290 -32.26 -26.48 19.28
N HIS A 291 -33.44 -25.92 18.94
CA HIS A 291 -34.29 -24.94 19.65
C HIS A 291 -33.69 -24.02 20.75
N PRO A 292 -33.96 -22.70 20.71
CA PRO A 292 -34.00 -21.90 21.93
C PRO A 292 -35.36 -22.07 22.64
N PRO A 293 -35.41 -22.04 23.99
CA PRO A 293 -36.66 -22.08 24.72
C PRO A 293 -37.43 -20.76 24.55
N VAL A 294 -38.76 -20.90 24.56
CA VAL A 294 -39.74 -19.83 24.44
C VAL A 294 -39.66 -18.89 25.65
N GLY A 295 -39.51 -17.58 25.40
CA GLY A 295 -39.80 -16.55 26.40
C GLY A 295 -38.73 -15.46 26.55
N CYS A 296 -38.76 -14.44 25.68
CA CYS A 296 -38.26 -13.10 25.99
C CYS A 296 -38.95 -12.07 25.08
N PRO A 297 -39.43 -10.93 25.60
CA PRO A 297 -40.16 -9.93 24.80
C PRO A 297 -39.20 -9.13 23.90
N PRO A 298 -39.68 -8.56 22.78
CA PRO A 298 -38.82 -7.88 21.82
C PRO A 298 -38.29 -6.57 22.41
N LEU A 299 -36.97 -6.49 22.63
CA LEU A 299 -36.30 -5.21 22.82
C LEU A 299 -36.28 -4.44 21.50
N ALA A 300 -36.77 -3.20 21.57
CA ALA A 300 -36.90 -2.26 20.47
C ALA A 300 -35.58 -2.07 19.69
N ARG A 301 -35.67 -2.04 18.35
CA ARG A 301 -34.57 -1.58 17.49
C ARG A 301 -34.29 -0.10 17.75
N PRO A 302 -33.05 0.32 18.02
CA PRO A 302 -32.67 1.71 17.88
C PRO A 302 -32.53 2.07 16.39
N PRO A 303 -32.76 3.34 16.00
CA PRO A 303 -32.74 3.76 14.61
C PRO A 303 -31.31 3.74 14.06
N LEU A 304 -31.21 3.35 12.80
CA LEU A 304 -29.97 3.25 12.04
C LEU A 304 -29.46 4.66 11.72
N SER A 305 -28.68 5.26 12.61
CA SER A 305 -27.81 6.39 12.25
C SER A 305 -26.62 5.85 11.46
N THR A 306 -26.74 5.99 10.14
CA THR A 306 -25.67 5.92 9.15
C THR A 306 -24.54 6.89 9.51
N THR A 307 -23.48 6.43 10.17
CA THR A 307 -22.15 7.08 10.16
C THR A 307 -21.00 6.30 10.83
N LEU A 308 -21.23 5.10 11.40
CA LEU A 308 -20.19 4.32 12.10
C LEU A 308 -20.01 2.88 11.63
N THR A 309 -20.60 2.50 10.49
CA THR A 309 -20.58 1.12 9.96
C THR A 309 -19.67 0.89 8.76
N GLU A 310 -18.70 1.79 8.48
CA GLU A 310 -17.72 1.58 7.40
C GLU A 310 -16.36 1.04 7.87
N GLN A 311 -16.18 0.74 9.17
CA GLN A 311 -14.91 0.20 9.70
C GLN A 311 -15.07 -0.99 10.66
N THR A 312 -16.28 -1.49 10.89
CA THR A 312 -16.54 -2.49 11.93
C THR A 312 -16.46 -3.93 11.41
N LEU A 313 -15.45 -4.64 11.92
CA LEU A 313 -15.24 -6.10 11.98
C LEU A 313 -14.71 -6.78 10.71
N CYS A 314 -13.44 -6.53 10.40
CA CYS A 314 -12.63 -7.57 9.75
C CYS A 314 -12.05 -8.49 10.85
N PRO A 315 -12.04 -9.84 10.69
CA PRO A 315 -11.38 -10.77 11.62
C PRO A 315 -9.93 -10.37 11.94
N LEU A 316 -9.30 -9.71 10.99
CA LEU A 316 -7.98 -9.10 11.08
C LEU A 316 -7.83 -8.09 12.23
N GLN A 317 -8.78 -7.15 12.34
CA GLN A 317 -8.75 -6.09 13.37
C GLN A 317 -9.03 -6.66 14.75
N PHE A 318 -9.92 -7.66 14.83
CA PHE A 318 -10.20 -8.37 16.08
C PHE A 318 -8.95 -9.11 16.58
N TRP A 319 -8.21 -9.77 15.67
CA TRP A 319 -7.00 -10.49 16.06
C TRP A 319 -5.83 -9.56 16.36
N GLN A 320 -5.72 -8.42 15.68
CA GLN A 320 -4.76 -7.37 16.04
C GLN A 320 -5.04 -6.80 17.43
N LEU A 321 -6.32 -6.56 17.77
CA LEU A 321 -6.73 -6.14 19.11
C LEU A 321 -6.42 -7.23 20.16
N PHE A 322 -6.66 -8.51 19.83
CA PHE A 322 -6.33 -9.63 20.71
C PHE A 322 -4.82 -9.71 21.00
N ASN A 323 -3.97 -9.58 19.97
CA ASN A 323 -2.52 -9.54 20.16
C ASN A 323 -2.08 -8.33 21.01
N ALA A 324 -2.67 -7.15 20.79
CA ALA A 324 -2.38 -5.97 21.58
C ALA A 324 -2.78 -6.15 23.06
N LEU A 325 -3.94 -6.77 23.33
CA LEU A 325 -4.39 -7.09 24.68
C LEU A 325 -3.50 -8.14 25.35
N THR A 326 -3.06 -9.18 24.63
CA THR A 326 -2.09 -10.15 25.15
C THR A 326 -0.78 -9.46 25.53
N LEU A 327 -0.24 -8.61 24.65
CA LEU A 327 0.98 -7.86 24.93
C LEU A 327 0.82 -6.92 26.13
N PHE A 328 -0.32 -6.23 26.24
CA PHE A 328 -0.63 -5.38 27.38
C PHE A 328 -0.71 -6.16 28.70
N ASN A 329 -1.30 -7.35 28.68
CA ASN A 329 -1.36 -8.21 29.87
C ASN A 329 0.03 -8.77 30.23
N LEU A 330 0.83 -9.17 29.25
CA LEU A 330 2.21 -9.64 29.45
C LEU A 330 3.12 -8.53 30.00
N ALA A 331 2.93 -7.28 29.57
CA ALA A 331 3.66 -6.13 30.11
C ALA A 331 3.37 -5.87 31.60
N ARG A 332 2.25 -6.38 32.14
CA ARG A 332 1.86 -6.26 33.55
C ARG A 332 2.21 -7.50 34.38
N ASP A 333 2.80 -8.53 33.76
CA ASP A 333 3.22 -9.74 34.45
C ASP A 333 4.41 -9.43 35.39
N PRO A 334 4.38 -9.86 36.67
CA PRO A 334 5.47 -9.61 37.64
C PRO A 334 6.84 -10.11 37.18
N GLU A 335 6.89 -11.13 36.30
CA GLU A 335 8.13 -11.70 35.78
C GLU A 335 8.64 -10.96 34.53
N CYS A 336 7.89 -9.99 34.00
CA CYS A 336 8.26 -9.20 32.83
C CYS A 336 9.30 -8.12 33.18
N LYS A 337 10.58 -8.51 33.26
CA LYS A 337 11.70 -7.60 33.58
C LYS A 337 12.24 -6.82 32.37
N GLU A 338 11.83 -7.20 31.17
CA GLU A 338 12.39 -6.70 29.90
C GLU A 338 11.90 -5.29 29.51
N TRP A 339 10.75 -4.88 30.03
CA TRP A 339 10.07 -3.63 29.67
C TRP A 339 9.65 -2.77 30.87
N GLN A 340 10.01 -3.19 32.08
CA GLN A 340 9.80 -2.40 33.29
C GLN A 340 10.88 -1.31 33.34
N VAL A 341 10.48 -0.05 33.11
CA VAL A 341 11.32 1.10 33.46
C VAL A 341 11.56 1.01 34.96
N SER A 342 12.82 0.88 35.37
CA SER A 342 13.22 0.86 36.77
C SER A 342 12.57 2.06 37.48
N GLN A 343 11.54 1.79 38.29
CA GLN A 343 11.11 2.78 39.26
C GLN A 343 12.24 2.84 40.28
N GLY A 344 13.13 3.81 40.09
CA GLY A 344 14.19 4.09 41.05
C GLY A 344 13.55 4.27 42.41
N SER A 345 13.88 3.38 43.35
CA SER A 345 13.58 3.51 44.76
C SER A 345 14.40 4.66 45.33
N GLY A 346 13.96 5.89 45.04
CA GLY A 346 14.40 7.09 45.70
C GLY A 346 13.60 7.31 46.97
N ARG A 347 14.32 7.35 48.10
CA ARG A 347 13.91 7.75 49.46
C ARG A 347 13.12 6.71 50.25
N ASP A 348 13.81 6.14 51.23
CA ASP A 348 13.35 6.14 52.62
C ASP A 348 14.57 6.25 53.54
N GLY A 349 15.08 7.48 53.67
CA GLY A 349 15.94 7.89 54.77
C GLY A 349 15.16 8.89 55.60
N CYS A 350 14.44 8.41 56.63
CA CYS A 350 14.04 9.14 57.83
C CYS A 350 13.26 8.18 58.76
N ALA A 351 13.90 7.71 59.82
CA ALA A 351 13.22 7.27 61.02
C ALA A 351 14.08 7.67 62.22
N GLY A 352 13.79 8.83 62.80
CA GLY A 352 14.27 9.24 64.10
C GLY A 352 13.15 9.17 65.14
N GLY A 353 13.38 8.38 66.19
CA GLY A 353 12.81 8.44 67.56
C GLY A 353 11.30 8.26 67.75
N PRO A 354 10.77 8.09 68.99
CA PRO A 354 11.40 8.07 70.33
C PRO A 354 11.23 6.68 71.04
N ILE A 355 11.95 6.29 72.09
CA ILE A 355 11.99 6.75 73.51
C ILE A 355 13.36 6.38 74.10
#